data_AF-A0A9C8N347-F1
#
_entry.id   AF-A0A9C8N347-F1
#
_cell.length_a   1.000
_cell.length_b   1.000
_cell.length_c   1.000
_cell.angle_alpha   90.00
_cell.angle_beta   90.00
_cell.angle_gamma   90.00
#
_symmetry.space_group_name_H-M   'P 1'
#
loop_
_entity.id
_entity.type
_entity.pdbx_description
1 polymer ?
#
loop_
_entity_poly.entity_id
_entity_poly.type
_entity_poly.pdbx_seq_one_letter_code
_entity_poly.pdbx_strand_id
1 'polypeptide(L)'
;MNFEIWMEGYRATGQSSGASKIGESEGETFDDAVRNYMTTELLAGKESAGIEENGRSRYANDEAYENRRSNWSIWACDLFDNEADARKSFG
;
A
#
# COMPACT_ATOMS: atom_id res chain seq x y z
N MET A 1 -11.93 11.07 7.92
CA MET A 1 -12.15 9.70 8.45
C MET A 1 -10.79 9.11 8.78
N ASN A 2 -10.66 8.23 9.78
CA ASN A 2 -9.39 7.57 10.06
C ASN A 2 -9.34 6.23 9.31
N PHE A 3 -8.25 5.98 8.60
CA PHE A 3 -8.02 4.75 7.86
C PHE A 3 -6.82 4.00 8.44
N GLU A 4 -6.97 2.68 8.59
CA GLU A 4 -5.84 1.81 8.82
C GLU A 4 -5.15 1.53 7.48
N ILE A 5 -3.82 1.47 7.49
CA ILE A 5 -3.04 1.18 6.28
C ILE A 5 -2.40 -0.19 6.49
N TRP A 6 -2.87 -1.16 5.73
CA TRP A 6 -2.43 -2.55 5.76
C TRP A 6 -1.63 -2.88 4.50
N MET A 7 -0.52 -3.58 4.67
CA MET A 7 0.27 -4.15 3.59
C MET A 7 -0.07 -5.64 3.42
N GLU A 8 -0.14 -6.12 2.19
CA GLU A 8 -0.29 -7.55 1.92
C GLU A 8 0.88 -8.40 2.43
N GLY A 9 0.65 -9.72 2.49
CA GLY A 9 1.73 -10.66 2.75
C GLY A 9 2.68 -10.76 1.55
N TYR A 10 3.94 -11.09 1.82
CA TYR A 10 4.96 -11.29 0.79
C TYR A 10 5.73 -12.59 1.01
N ARG A 11 6.27 -13.14 -0.09
CA ARG A 11 7.30 -14.20 -0.04
C ARG A 11 8.41 -13.93 -1.04
N ALA A 12 9.55 -13.48 -0.52
CA ALA A 12 10.80 -13.35 -1.27
C ALA A 12 11.77 -14.48 -0.90
N THR A 13 12.87 -14.63 -1.64
CA THR A 13 13.86 -15.68 -1.39
C THR A 13 14.41 -15.61 0.04
N GLY A 14 13.97 -16.53 0.91
CA GLY A 14 14.38 -16.63 2.30
C GLY A 14 13.62 -15.76 3.30
N GLN A 15 12.65 -14.95 2.86
CA GLN A 15 11.84 -14.09 3.74
C GLN A 15 10.36 -14.17 3.39
N SER A 16 9.51 -14.21 4.41
CA SER A 16 8.07 -14.12 4.23
C SER A 16 7.41 -13.46 5.43
N SER A 17 6.35 -12.72 5.19
CA SER A 17 5.45 -12.21 6.24
C SER A 17 4.00 -12.32 5.79
N GLY A 18 3.10 -12.39 6.75
CA GLY A 18 1.68 -12.18 6.49
C GLY A 18 1.33 -10.70 6.35
N ALA A 19 0.06 -10.44 6.04
CA ALA A 19 -0.48 -9.08 6.03
C ALA A 19 -0.18 -8.37 7.36
N SER A 20 0.20 -7.10 7.27
CA SER A 20 0.70 -6.35 8.42
C SER A 20 0.20 -4.90 8.39
N LYS A 21 -0.26 -4.39 9.54
CA LYS A 21 -0.61 -2.97 9.70
C LYS A 21 0.68 -2.17 9.71
N ILE A 22 0.82 -1.24 8.77
CA ILE A 22 2.01 -0.38 8.68
C ILE A 22 1.78 0.98 9.32
N GLY A 23 0.52 1.43 9.43
CA GLY A 23 0.19 2.69 10.06
C GLY A 23 -1.31 2.99 10.02
N GLU A 24 -1.63 4.23 10.37
CA GLU A 24 -2.97 4.80 10.28
C GLU A 24 -2.87 6.30 10.01
N SER A 25 -3.85 6.84 9.30
CA SER A 25 -3.89 8.27 8.98
C SER A 25 -5.30 8.71 8.64
N GLU A 26 -5.53 10.02 8.79
CA GLU A 26 -6.81 10.64 8.44
C GLU A 26 -6.87 11.01 6.96
N GLY A 27 -8.03 10.86 6.34
CA GLY A 27 -8.30 11.26 4.96
C GLY A 27 -9.80 11.36 4.66
N GLU A 28 -10.15 11.97 3.53
CA GLU A 28 -11.50 11.88 2.97
C GLU A 28 -11.69 10.56 2.22
N THR A 29 -10.62 10.08 1.59
CA THR A 29 -10.49 8.78 0.94
C THR A 29 -9.30 8.00 1.48
N PHE A 30 -9.21 6.72 1.13
CA PHE A 30 -8.02 5.92 1.45
C PHE A 30 -6.75 6.49 0.76
N ASP A 31 -6.87 6.99 -0.47
CA ASP A 31 -5.74 7.62 -1.17
C ASP A 31 -5.23 8.85 -0.41
N ASP A 32 -6.14 9.68 0.12
CA ASP A 32 -5.76 10.83 0.93
C ASP A 32 -5.11 10.41 2.24
N ALA A 33 -5.61 9.34 2.86
CA ALA A 33 -4.99 8.78 4.06
C ALA A 33 -3.57 8.25 3.81
N VAL A 34 -3.32 7.58 2.67
CA VAL A 34 -1.97 7.13 2.30
C VAL A 34 -1.05 8.34 2.04
N ARG A 35 -1.50 9.35 1.30
CA ARG A 35 -0.74 10.59 1.07
C ARG A 35 -0.45 11.35 2.37
N ASN A 36 -1.43 11.43 3.27
CA ASN A 36 -1.25 12.05 4.57
C ASN A 36 -0.29 11.25 5.44
N TYR A 37 -0.37 9.92 5.44
CA TYR A 37 0.59 9.05 6.10
C TYR A 37 2.02 9.30 5.59
N MET A 38 2.21 9.41 4.27
CA MET A 38 3.50 9.74 3.64
C MET A 38 4.07 11.10 4.03
N THR A 39 3.20 12.09 4.28
CA THR A 39 3.60 13.46 4.63
C THR A 39 3.70 13.71 6.13
N THR A 40 3.13 12.83 6.97
CA THR A 40 3.27 12.93 8.43
C THR A 40 4.73 12.82 8.87
N GLU A 41 5.05 13.39 10.03
CA GLU A 41 6.41 13.37 10.60
C GLU A 41 6.98 11.95 10.81
N LEU A 42 6.14 10.91 10.78
CA LEU A 42 6.54 9.50 10.76
C LEU A 42 7.42 9.14 9.54
N LEU A 43 7.23 9.84 8.42
CA LEU A 43 7.96 9.64 7.18
C LEU A 43 8.72 10.89 6.69
N ALA A 44 8.48 12.08 7.25
CA ALA A 44 9.11 13.34 6.83
C ALA A 44 10.67 13.40 6.93
N GLY A 45 11.33 12.37 7.47
CA GLY A 45 12.79 12.25 7.50
C GLY A 45 13.34 10.91 6.98
N LYS A 46 12.48 10.00 6.52
CA LYS A 46 12.87 8.75 5.87
C LYS A 46 12.41 8.87 4.43
N GLU A 47 13.35 8.89 3.47
CA GLU A 47 13.02 8.78 2.04
C GLU A 47 11.84 7.81 1.89
N SER A 48 10.70 8.34 1.41
CA SER A 48 9.38 7.69 1.29
C SER A 48 9.52 6.18 1.42
N ALA A 49 9.10 5.59 2.54
CA ALA A 49 9.49 4.24 3.02
C ALA A 49 9.14 3.06 2.08
N GLY A 50 9.52 3.13 0.81
CA GLY A 50 9.06 2.30 -0.29
C GLY A 50 7.66 2.61 -0.81
N ILE A 51 6.93 3.60 -0.25
CA ILE A 51 5.54 3.86 -0.64
C ILE A 51 5.48 4.64 -1.95
N GLU A 52 4.76 4.11 -2.92
CA GLU A 52 4.63 4.67 -4.26
C GLU A 52 3.23 4.43 -4.83
N GLU A 53 2.78 5.37 -5.66
CA GLU A 53 1.53 5.22 -6.40
C GLU A 53 1.72 4.24 -7.57
N ASN A 54 0.79 3.31 -7.74
CA ASN A 54 0.79 2.31 -8.79
C ASN A 54 0.41 2.95 -10.14
N GLY A 55 1.37 3.60 -10.79
CA GLY A 55 1.19 4.22 -12.09
C GLY A 55 1.00 3.22 -13.25
N ARG A 56 0.37 3.70 -14.33
CA ARG A 56 0.04 2.90 -15.53
C ARG A 56 1.23 2.09 -16.09
N SER A 57 2.44 2.63 -16.05
CA SER A 57 3.66 2.01 -16.57
C SER A 57 4.04 0.69 -15.90
N ARG A 58 3.49 0.38 -14.71
CA ARG A 58 3.74 -0.88 -14.00
C ARG A 58 2.98 -2.07 -14.57
N TYR A 59 1.96 -1.82 -15.39
CA TYR A 59 1.02 -2.83 -15.85
C TYR A 59 1.20 -3.14 -17.33
N ALA A 60 0.98 -4.39 -17.72
CA ALA A 60 1.15 -4.84 -19.11
C ALA A 60 0.16 -4.17 -20.09
N ASN A 61 -1.04 -3.82 -19.63
CA ASN A 61 -2.10 -3.23 -20.44
C ASN A 61 -3.05 -2.38 -19.58
N ASP A 62 -3.98 -1.67 -20.24
CA ASP A 62 -4.94 -0.77 -19.58
C ASP A 62 -5.91 -1.55 -18.69
N GLU A 63 -6.35 -2.72 -19.13
CA GLU A 63 -7.25 -3.60 -18.37
C GLU A 63 -6.62 -4.01 -17.02
N ALA A 64 -5.34 -4.38 -17.01
CA ALA A 64 -4.62 -4.73 -15.79
C ALA A 64 -4.41 -3.53 -14.87
N TYR A 65 -4.23 -2.33 -15.43
CA TYR A 65 -4.13 -1.09 -14.65
C TYR A 65 -5.48 -0.71 -14.04
N GLU A 66 -6.56 -0.75 -14.82
CA GLU A 66 -7.92 -0.41 -14.36
C GLU A 66 -8.44 -1.40 -13.32
N ASN A 67 -8.08 -2.69 -13.43
CA ASN A 67 -8.42 -3.75 -12.48
C ASN A 67 -7.34 -4.00 -11.43
N ARG A 68 -6.42 -3.05 -11.20
CA ARG A 68 -5.41 -3.16 -10.13
C ARG A 68 -6.08 -3.30 -8.77
N ARG A 69 -5.42 -4.01 -7.85
CA ARG A 69 -5.93 -4.26 -6.50
C ARG A 69 -5.84 -3.02 -5.61
N SER A 70 -4.79 -2.21 -5.80
CA SER A 70 -4.59 -0.99 -5.05
C SER A 70 -3.96 0.11 -5.91
N ASN A 71 -4.25 1.36 -5.53
CA ASN A 71 -3.59 2.54 -6.05
C ASN A 71 -2.17 2.71 -5.49
N TRP A 72 -1.83 2.03 -4.40
CA TRP A 72 -0.58 2.24 -3.67
C TRP A 72 0.11 0.93 -3.38
N SER A 73 1.43 0.96 -3.41
CA SER A 73 2.26 -0.15 -2.96
C SER A 73 3.38 0.34 -2.06
N ILE A 74 3.88 -0.56 -1.23
CA ILE A 74 5.11 -0.39 -0.45
C ILE A 74 6.03 -1.56 -0.78
N TRP A 75 7.22 -1.28 -1.34
CA TRP A 75 8.15 -2.34 -1.78
C TRP A 75 7.48 -3.42 -2.64
N ALA A 76 6.68 -3.00 -3.62
CA ALA A 76 5.88 -3.85 -4.51
C ALA A 76 4.78 -4.70 -3.84
N CYS A 77 4.48 -4.47 -2.56
CA CYS A 77 3.33 -5.05 -1.86
C CYS A 77 2.16 -4.06 -1.89
N ASP A 78 0.98 -4.48 -2.31
CA ASP A 78 -0.22 -3.64 -2.36
C ASP A 78 -0.68 -3.20 -0.95
N LEU A 79 -1.23 -1.98 -0.87
CA LEU A 79 -1.81 -1.40 0.35
C LEU A 79 -3.33 -1.45 0.35
N PHE A 80 -3.92 -1.72 1.52
CA PHE A 80 -5.37 -1.85 1.72
C PHE A 80 -5.82 -1.07 2.94
N ASP A 81 -7.09 -0.66 2.94
CA ASP A 81 -7.73 0.04 4.06
C ASP A 81 -8.21 -0.90 5.18
N ASN A 82 -8.03 -2.22 4.99
CA ASN A 82 -8.45 -3.23 5.95
C ASN A 82 -7.58 -4.51 5.89
N GLU A 83 -7.48 -5.20 7.02
CA GLU A 83 -6.71 -6.44 7.13
C GLU A 83 -7.27 -7.58 6.27
N ALA A 84 -8.59 -7.66 6.15
CA ALA A 84 -9.24 -8.80 5.52
C ALA A 84 -8.88 -8.91 4.03
N ASP A 85 -8.77 -7.77 3.33
CA ASP A 85 -8.37 -7.73 1.93
C ASP A 85 -6.85 -7.88 1.77
N ALA A 86 -6.07 -7.27 2.66
CA ALA A 86 -4.61 -7.47 2.69
C ALA A 86 -4.22 -8.95 2.90
N ARG A 87 -5.00 -9.73 3.64
CA ARG A 87 -4.79 -11.18 3.84
C ARG A 87 -5.17 -12.03 2.63
N LYS A 88 -6.09 -11.56 1.78
CA LYS A 88 -6.49 -12.28 0.56
C LYS A 88 -5.47 -12.07 -0.57
N SER A 89 -4.74 -10.96 -0.51
CA SER A 89 -3.67 -10.62 -1.43
C SER A 89 -2.33 -11.19 -0.94
N PHE A 90 -1.49 -11.61 -1.87
CA PHE A 90 -0.17 -12.15 -1.58
C PHE A 90 0.77 -11.82 -2.74
N GLY A 91 1.87 -11.15 -2.43
CA GLY A 91 2.94 -10.75 -3.34
C GLY A 91 4.09 -11.77 -3.44
#